data_AF-A0A7V4WW90-F1
#
_entry.id   AF-A0A7V4WW90-F1
#
_cell.length_a   1.000
_cell.length_b   1.000
_cell.length_c   1.000
_cell.angle_alpha   90.00
_cell.angle_beta   90.00
_cell.angle_gamma   90.00
#
_symmetry.space_group_name_H-M   'P 1'
#
loop_
_entity.id
_entity.type
_entity.pdbx_description
1 polymer ?
#
loop_
_entity_poly.entity_id
_entity_poly.type
_entity_poly.pdbx_seq_one_letter_code
_entity_poly.pdbx_strand_id
1 'polypeptide(L)' 'MKKAINIRLNESLLKELDNYAKELERSRTYIIEKAISAYFDVLDEIIADKRIDEVKSGKAKVYTLEEVAKQLGLE' A
#
# COMPACT_ATOMS: atom_id res chain seq x y z
N MET A 1 -14.12 11.50 4.56
CA MET A 1 -13.80 12.86 4.09
C MET A 1 -12.47 12.83 3.34
N LYS A 2 -12.37 13.47 2.17
CA LYS A 2 -11.08 13.61 1.47
C LYS A 2 -10.26 14.74 2.10
N LYS A 3 -8.94 14.58 2.19
CA LYS A 3 -8.00 15.60 2.67
C LYS A 3 -7.17 16.10 1.49
N ALA A 4 -6.95 17.41 1.43
CA ALA A 4 -6.06 18.00 0.45
C ALA A 4 -4.59 17.72 0.85
N ILE A 5 -3.77 17.37 -0.12
CA ILE A 5 -2.33 17.19 0.04
C ILE A 5 -1.63 17.97 -1.07
N ASN A 6 -0.44 18.52 -0.78
CA ASN A 6 0.42 19.14 -1.77
C ASN A 6 1.55 18.15 -2.12
N ILE A 7 1.72 17.86 -3.40
CA ILE A 7 2.75 16.95 -3.91
C ILE A 7 3.54 17.64 -5.01
N ARG A 8 4.85 17.36 -5.06
CA ARG A 8 5.74 17.80 -6.14
C ARG A 8 5.89 16.65 -7.13
N LEU A 9 5.71 16.95 -8.42
CA LEU A 9 5.84 15.99 -9.52
C LEU A 9 6.78 16.58 -10.57
N ASN A 10 7.51 15.70 -11.27
CA ASN A 10 8.28 16.09 -12.44
C ASN A 10 7.34 16.61 -13.53
N GLU A 11 7.80 17.61 -14.30
CA GLU A 11 6.98 18.27 -15.31
C GLU A 11 6.48 17.31 -16.40
N SER A 12 7.35 16.38 -16.84
CA SER A 12 6.97 15.36 -17.83
C SER A 12 5.84 14.46 -17.32
N LEU A 13 5.93 14.00 -16.07
CA LEU A 13 4.92 13.15 -15.45
C LEU A 13 3.60 13.90 -15.27
N LEU A 14 3.65 15.19 -14.89
CA LEU A 14 2.46 16.01 -14.79
C LEU A 14 1.76 16.16 -16.15
N LYS A 15 2.54 16.35 -17.23
CA LYS A 15 2.01 16.45 -18.59
C LYS A 15 1.33 15.16 -19.05
N GLU A 16 1.92 14.00 -18.75
CA GLU A 16 1.30 12.70 -19.02
C GLU A 16 0.02 12.50 -18.24
N LEU A 17 0.02 12.83 -16.94
CA LEU A 17 -1.16 12.78 -16.10
C LEU A 17 -2.29 13.67 -16.62
N ASP A 18 -1.97 14.87 -17.13
CA ASP A 18 -2.94 15.79 -17.74
C ASP A 18 -3.53 15.21 -19.04
N ASN A 19 -2.72 14.53 -19.86
CA ASN A 19 -3.19 13.87 -21.07
C ASN A 19 -4.19 12.74 -20.73
N TYR A 20 -3.83 11.87 -19.79
CA TYR A 20 -4.71 10.77 -19.36
C TYR A 20 -5.99 11.27 -18.70
N ALA A 21 -5.90 12.32 -17.87
CA ALA A 21 -7.06 12.95 -17.25
C ALA A 21 -8.05 13.46 -18.30
N LYS A 22 -7.53 14.11 -19.36
CA LYS A 22 -8.35 14.63 -20.46
C LYS A 22 -8.97 13.51 -21.29
N GLU A 23 -8.19 12.51 -21.68
CA GLU A 23 -8.65 11.41 -22.53
C GLU A 23 -9.69 10.53 -21.85
N LEU A 24 -9.53 10.29 -20.53
CA LEU A 24 -10.44 9.44 -19.76
C LEU A 24 -11.63 10.20 -19.14
N GLU A 25 -11.71 11.52 -19.33
CA GLU A 25 -12.68 12.40 -18.68
C GLU A 25 -12.71 12.20 -17.15
N ARG A 26 -11.52 12.20 -16.55
CA ARG A 26 -11.31 12.06 -15.10
C ARG A 26 -10.44 13.17 -14.54
N SER A 27 -10.60 13.46 -13.25
CA SER A 27 -9.71 14.41 -12.57
C SER A 27 -8.34 13.78 -12.30
N ARG A 28 -7.30 14.62 -12.25
CA ARG A 28 -5.95 14.20 -11.82
C ARG A 28 -6.00 13.54 -10.44
N THR A 29 -6.79 14.09 -9.52
CA THR A 29 -6.99 13.53 -8.17
C THR A 29 -7.53 12.11 -8.22
N TYR A 30 -8.49 11.81 -9.10
CA TYR A 30 -9.01 10.45 -9.25
C TYR A 30 -7.92 9.49 -9.72
N ILE A 31 -7.14 9.88 -10.72
CA ILE A 31 -6.06 9.04 -11.27
C ILE A 31 -4.95 8.83 -10.23
N ILE A 32 -4.54 9.89 -9.53
CA ILE A 32 -3.53 9.82 -8.46
C ILE A 32 -4.02 8.89 -7.34
N GLU A 33 -5.28 9.02 -6.92
CA GLU A 33 -5.87 8.15 -5.89
C GLU A 33 -5.81 6.67 -6.31
N LYS A 34 -6.17 6.37 -7.57
CA LYS A 34 -6.10 5.00 -8.11
C LYS A 34 -4.67 4.49 -8.27
N ALA A 35 -3.74 5.32 -8.72
CA ALA A 35 -2.34 4.95 -8.87
C ALA A 35 -1.69 4.62 -7.51
N ILE A 36 -1.97 5.43 -6.47
CA ILE A 36 -1.50 5.17 -5.10
C ILE A 36 -2.10 3.86 -4.57
N SER A 37 -3.42 3.65 -4.72
CA SER A 37 -4.05 2.40 -4.29
C SER A 37 -3.45 1.18 -4.98
N ALA A 38 -3.21 1.24 -6.29
CA ALA A 38 -2.58 0.14 -7.03
C ALA A 38 -1.13 -0.10 -6.58
N TYR A 39 -0.40 0.94 -6.22
CA TYR A 39 0.97 0.79 -5.74
C TYR A 39 1.04 0.19 -4.32
N PHE A 40 -0.01 0.32 -3.51
CA PHE A 40 -0.07 -0.32 -2.20
C PHE A 40 0.03 -1.84 -2.28
N ASP A 41 -0.53 -2.48 -3.30
CA ASP A 41 -0.40 -3.93 -3.49
C ASP A 41 1.07 -4.36 -3.61
N VAL A 42 1.88 -3.57 -4.33
CA VAL A 42 3.33 -3.79 -4.48
C VAL A 42 4.07 -3.53 -3.16
N LEU A 43 3.69 -2.48 -2.44
CA LEU A 43 4.31 -2.17 -1.15
C LEU A 43 3.98 -3.23 -0.09
N ASP A 44 2.77 -3.76 -0.11
CA ASP A 44 2.33 -4.83 0.79
C ASP A 44 3.12 -6.11 0.55
N GLU A 45 3.42 -6.46 -0.71
CA GLU A 45 4.31 -7.58 -1.05
C GLU A 45 5.73 -7.38 -0.46
N ILE A 46 6.32 -6.20 -0.67
CA ILE A 46 7.65 -5.87 -0.12
C ILE A 46 7.66 -5.97 1.41
N ILE A 47 6.60 -5.51 2.07
CA ILE A 47 6.45 -5.60 3.53
C ILE A 47 6.29 -7.06 3.97
N ALA A 48 5.51 -7.85 3.24
CA ALA A 48 5.30 -9.26 3.53
C ALA A 48 6.62 -10.05 3.44
N ASP A 49 7.41 -9.82 2.39
CA ASP A 49 8.73 -10.44 2.23
C ASP A 49 9.67 -10.09 3.39
N LYS A 50 9.73 -8.82 3.76
CA LYS A 50 10.53 -8.37 4.92
C LYS A 50 10.10 -9.10 6.20
N ARG A 51 8.80 -9.25 6.44
CA ARG A 51 8.28 -9.98 7.61
C ARG A 51 8.66 -11.46 7.57
N ILE A 52 8.58 -12.10 6.40
CA ILE A 52 9.00 -13.49 6.22
C ILE A 52 10.48 -13.66 6.55
N ASP A 53 11.33 -12.73 6.13
CA ASP A 53 12.77 -12.77 6.44
C ASP A 53 13.05 -12.59 7.94
N GLU A 54 12.29 -11.73 8.62
CA GLU A 54 12.38 -11.59 10.08
C GLU A 54 11.98 -12.88 10.82
N VAL A 55 10.95 -13.60 10.33
CA VAL A 55 10.58 -14.91 10.87
C VAL A 55 11.71 -15.93 10.62
N LYS A 56 12.20 -16.04 9.39
CA LYS A 56 13.26 -17.00 9.02
C LYS A 56 14.56 -16.75 9.78
N SER A 57 14.91 -15.49 10.02
CA SER A 57 16.12 -15.10 10.77
C SER A 57 15.94 -15.15 12.29
N GLY A 58 14.78 -15.58 12.80
CA GLY A 58 14.49 -15.68 14.23
C GLY A 58 14.36 -14.33 14.94
N LYS A 59 14.22 -13.24 14.18
CA LYS A 59 14.05 -11.87 14.72
C LYS A 59 12.60 -11.56 15.08
N ALA A 60 11.65 -12.31 14.52
CA ALA A 60 10.24 -12.24 14.87
C ALA A 60 9.85 -13.41 15.78
N LYS A 61 9.15 -13.11 16.88
CA LYS A 61 8.55 -14.14 17.73
C LYS A 61 7.36 -14.77 17.00
N VAL A 62 7.39 -16.09 16.87
CA VAL A 62 6.26 -16.89 16.37
C VAL A 62 5.46 -17.45 17.54
N TYR A 63 4.18 -17.72 17.29
CA TYR A 63 3.26 -18.31 18.26
C TYR A 63 2.63 -19.56 17.65
N THR A 64 2.36 -20.57 18.46
CA THR A 64 1.58 -21.73 18.03
C THR A 64 0.09 -21.40 17.94
N LEU A 65 -0.68 -22.26 17.30
CA LEU A 65 -2.13 -22.08 17.20
C LEU A 65 -2.79 -22.08 18.58
N GLU A 66 -2.34 -22.95 19.49
CA GLU A 66 -2.83 -23.06 20.87
C GLU A 66 -2.53 -21.79 21.68
N GLU A 67 -1.32 -21.24 21.55
CA GLU A 67 -0.95 -19.98 22.23
C GLU A 67 -1.88 -18.83 21.81
N VAL A 68 -2.22 -18.77 20.51
CA VAL A 68 -3.13 -17.76 19.96
C VAL A 68 -4.58 -18.03 20.40
N ALA A 69 -5.05 -19.27 20.35
CA ALA A 69 -6.40 -19.64 20.74
C ALA A 69 -6.68 -19.30 22.21
N LYS A 70 -5.73 -19.62 23.10
CA LYS A 70 -5.78 -19.25 24.51
C LYS A 70 -5.79 -17.73 24.72
N GLN A 71 -4.99 -16.97 23.97
CA GLN A 71 -4.95 -15.51 24.06
C GLN A 71 -6.28 -14.86 23.62
N LEU A 72 -6.96 -15.45 22.64
CA LEU A 72 -8.25 -14.96 22.13
C LEU A 72 -9.47 -15.49 22.90
N GLY A 73 -9.28 -16.38 23.89
CA GLY A 73 -10.37 -16.97 24.67
C GLY A 73 -11.24 -17.95 23.87
N LEU A 74 -10.63 -18.68 22.94
CA LEU A 74 -11.28 -19.65 22.08
C LEU A 74 -11.17 -21.11 22.59
N GLU A 75 -10.57 -21.31 23.78
CA GLU A 75 -10.40 -22.59 24.50
C GLU A 75 -10.96 -22.52 25.92
#